data_AF-A0A4T0J7D2-F1
#
_entry.id   AF-A0A4T0J7D2-F1
#
_cell.length_a   1.000
_cell.length_b   1.000
_cell.length_c   1.000
_cell.angle_alpha   90.00
_cell.angle_beta   90.00
_cell.angle_gamma   90.00
#
_symmetry.space_group_name_H-M   'P 1'
#
loop_
_entity.id
_entity.type
_entity.pdbx_description
1 polymer ?
#
loop_
_entity_poly.entity_id
_entity_poly.type
_entity_poly.pdbx_seq_one_letter_code
_entity_poly.pdbx_strand_id
1 'polypeptide(L)'
;MFHDPELDRLTDGSGSIPSKPYVGDIEHLRTLQQPAQPIPKFDEALELLMKPENNHVKFNIDIKPNNPPERLFSIMHKSISKYTDYKNRLAPRLILGLWHPKFIEPAKNIIPYAHLAHIGMSTSLARSHFFLRHLLIEFKDHVKVLSMSFSSLISSDGQAFLKQCKESHKGVMVWTVNNRSEMVEASKVSERLNMGFVNSANQWGVDGIITDETKYFVQLRKDMESRPLTISSDFDAISNENGLLFPWSSLKYYKPLTDLAAYLEIKFITLHGGQIERAST
;
A
#
# COMPACT_ATOMS: atom_id res chain seq x y z
N MET A 1 14.91 -7.58 -4.10
CA MET A 1 13.49 -7.22 -3.96
C MET A 1 12.71 -8.52 -3.95
N PHE A 2 12.14 -8.89 -2.81
CA PHE A 2 11.49 -10.19 -2.63
C PHE A 2 10.38 -10.08 -1.58
N HIS A 3 9.29 -10.82 -1.73
CA HIS A 3 8.13 -10.71 -0.85
C HIS A 3 8.34 -11.45 0.48
N ASP A 4 8.72 -12.72 0.40
CA ASP A 4 8.87 -13.60 1.55
C ASP A 4 10.24 -13.44 2.21
N PRO A 5 10.37 -13.78 3.50
CA PRO A 5 11.69 -13.87 4.13
C PRO A 5 12.49 -15.10 3.67
N GLU A 6 11.81 -16.11 3.10
CA GLU A 6 12.39 -17.37 2.61
C GLU A 6 12.35 -17.45 1.09
N LEU A 7 13.31 -18.15 0.47
CA LEU A 7 13.49 -18.21 -0.99
C LEU A 7 12.60 -19.25 -1.69
N ASP A 8 12.12 -20.23 -0.92
CA ASP A 8 11.61 -21.53 -1.38
C ASP A 8 10.35 -21.44 -2.25
N ARG A 9 9.48 -20.46 -1.98
CA ARG A 9 8.18 -20.41 -2.64
C ARG A 9 8.28 -20.02 -4.12
N LEU A 10 9.23 -19.15 -4.47
CA LEU A 10 9.25 -18.49 -5.78
C LEU A 10 10.54 -18.72 -6.56
N THR A 11 11.54 -19.36 -5.96
CA THR A 11 12.83 -19.61 -6.61
C THR A 11 13.27 -21.06 -6.53
N ASP A 12 14.30 -21.40 -7.28
CA ASP A 12 15.01 -22.67 -7.22
C ASP A 12 15.97 -22.81 -6.01
N GLY A 13 16.04 -21.80 -5.14
CA GLY A 13 16.78 -21.85 -3.88
C GLY A 13 15.89 -22.08 -2.65
N SER A 14 16.53 -22.29 -1.49
CA SER A 14 15.84 -22.56 -0.23
C SER A 14 16.42 -21.80 0.97
N GLY A 15 15.60 -21.57 1.99
CA GLY A 15 16.00 -20.98 3.26
C GLY A 15 15.96 -19.46 3.31
N SER A 16 16.40 -18.94 4.46
CA SER A 16 16.13 -17.57 4.87
C SER A 16 17.07 -16.57 4.20
N ILE A 17 16.51 -15.54 3.56
CA ILE A 17 17.28 -14.48 2.89
C ILE A 17 18.32 -13.83 3.82
N PRO A 18 18.00 -13.47 5.08
CA PRO A 18 18.99 -12.86 5.97
C PRO A 18 20.15 -13.79 6.36
N SER A 19 20.00 -15.11 6.19
CA SER A 19 21.01 -16.10 6.56
C SER A 19 22.02 -16.40 5.45
N LYS A 20 21.79 -15.86 4.24
CA LYS A 20 22.57 -16.18 3.04
C LYS A 20 23.34 -14.96 2.52
N PRO A 21 24.57 -15.14 2.01
CA PRO A 21 25.26 -14.08 1.30
C PRO A 21 24.56 -13.81 -0.03
N TYR A 22 24.64 -12.57 -0.52
CA TYR A 22 24.15 -12.28 -1.86
C TYR A 22 25.10 -12.86 -2.93
N VAL A 23 26.39 -12.53 -2.82
CA VAL A 23 27.45 -12.97 -3.74
C VAL A 23 27.75 -14.45 -3.50
N GLY A 24 27.76 -15.24 -4.57
CA GLY A 24 28.03 -16.68 -4.54
C GLY A 24 26.84 -17.56 -4.10
N ASP A 25 25.68 -16.99 -3.80
CA ASP A 25 24.46 -17.74 -3.42
C ASP A 25 23.23 -17.09 -4.07
N ILE A 26 22.61 -16.08 -3.44
CA ILE A 26 21.34 -15.50 -3.91
C ILE A 26 21.39 -14.97 -5.36
N GLU A 27 22.53 -14.45 -5.81
CA GLU A 27 22.67 -13.90 -7.18
C GLU A 27 22.53 -14.95 -8.30
N HIS A 28 22.72 -16.23 -7.98
CA HIS A 28 22.61 -17.34 -8.93
C HIS A 28 21.20 -17.93 -8.99
N LEU A 29 20.34 -17.61 -8.02
CA LEU A 29 18.98 -18.14 -7.96
C LEU A 29 18.11 -17.61 -9.09
N ARG A 30 17.12 -18.42 -9.47
CA ARG A 30 16.17 -18.11 -10.54
C ARG A 30 14.74 -18.34 -10.10
N THR A 31 13.82 -17.54 -10.63
CA THR A 31 12.39 -17.73 -10.41
C THR A 31 11.91 -19.05 -10.99
N LEU A 32 11.00 -19.73 -10.29
CA LEU A 32 10.41 -20.99 -10.76
C LEU A 32 9.53 -20.79 -12.01
N GLN A 33 8.84 -19.64 -12.09
CA GLN A 33 8.02 -19.30 -13.25
C GLN A 33 8.89 -18.99 -14.47
N GLN A 34 8.48 -19.52 -15.63
CA GLN A 34 9.18 -19.29 -16.91
C GLN A 34 8.68 -18.00 -17.62
N PRO A 35 9.58 -17.27 -18.31
CA PRO A 35 11.02 -17.50 -18.40
C PRO A 35 11.72 -17.20 -17.08
N ALA A 36 12.56 -18.11 -16.59
CA ALA A 36 13.24 -17.97 -15.31
C ALA A 36 14.08 -16.67 -15.25
N GLN A 37 13.89 -15.86 -14.21
CA GLN A 37 14.55 -14.55 -14.03
C GLN A 37 15.41 -14.54 -12.76
N PRO A 38 16.48 -13.72 -12.71
CA PRO A 38 17.19 -13.47 -11.45
C PRO A 38 16.33 -12.67 -10.46
N ILE A 39 16.68 -12.70 -9.18
CA ILE A 39 16.04 -11.84 -8.16
C ILE A 39 16.50 -10.39 -8.37
N PRO A 40 15.59 -9.42 -8.63
CA PRO A 40 15.99 -8.05 -8.92
C PRO A 40 16.53 -7.32 -7.68
N LYS A 41 17.58 -6.52 -7.86
CA LYS A 41 18.12 -5.62 -6.82
C LYS A 41 17.31 -4.33 -6.75
N PHE A 42 17.42 -3.64 -5.62
CA PHE A 42 16.78 -2.32 -5.45
C PHE A 42 17.34 -1.30 -6.45
N ASP A 43 18.66 -1.29 -6.66
CA ASP A 43 19.30 -0.39 -7.64
C ASP A 43 18.74 -0.59 -9.06
N GLU A 44 18.53 -1.84 -9.50
CA GLU A 44 17.96 -2.16 -10.82
C GLU A 44 16.50 -1.68 -10.96
N ALA A 45 15.73 -1.75 -9.87
CA ALA A 45 14.38 -1.18 -9.85
C ALA A 45 14.40 0.36 -9.96
N LEU A 46 15.36 1.02 -9.30
CA LEU A 46 15.55 2.47 -9.44
C LEU A 46 15.98 2.85 -10.87
N GLU A 47 16.88 2.07 -11.47
CA GLU A 47 17.33 2.29 -12.85
C GLU A 47 16.14 2.21 -13.83
N LEU A 48 15.30 1.19 -13.68
CA LEU A 48 14.08 1.05 -14.48
C LEU A 48 13.13 2.23 -14.26
N LEU A 49 12.94 2.66 -13.02
CA LEU A 49 12.07 3.77 -12.65
C LEU A 49 12.58 5.13 -13.17
N MET A 50 13.88 5.27 -13.40
CA MET A 50 14.52 6.49 -13.88
C MET A 50 14.57 6.61 -15.41
N LYS A 51 14.13 5.58 -16.15
CA LYS A 51 13.96 5.68 -17.60
C LYS A 51 12.89 6.72 -17.96
N PRO A 52 13.08 7.54 -19.01
CA PRO A 52 12.16 8.62 -19.37
C PRO A 52 10.70 8.18 -19.51
N GLU A 53 10.48 7.03 -20.14
CA GLU A 53 9.15 6.43 -20.36
C GLU A 53 8.44 6.04 -19.04
N ASN A 54 9.20 5.80 -17.96
CA ASN A 54 8.68 5.36 -16.66
C ASN A 54 8.54 6.50 -15.64
N ASN A 55 8.77 7.76 -16.03
CA ASN A 55 8.66 8.91 -15.13
C ASN A 55 7.26 9.08 -14.51
N HIS A 56 6.22 8.53 -15.14
CA HIS A 56 4.84 8.54 -14.67
C HIS A 56 4.55 7.50 -13.57
N VAL A 57 5.44 6.52 -13.37
CA VAL A 57 5.27 5.41 -12.43
C VAL A 57 5.68 5.83 -11.02
N LYS A 58 4.84 5.50 -10.03
CA LYS A 58 5.20 5.53 -8.60
C LYS A 58 5.61 4.14 -8.15
N PHE A 59 6.56 4.08 -7.23
CA PHE A 59 7.10 2.83 -6.71
C PHE A 59 6.70 2.64 -5.25
N ASN A 60 5.78 1.70 -5.03
CA ASN A 60 5.31 1.30 -3.70
C ASN A 60 6.19 0.16 -3.17
N ILE A 61 6.85 0.38 -2.02
CA ILE A 61 7.88 -0.49 -1.47
C ILE A 61 7.45 -0.96 -0.07
N ASP A 62 7.30 -2.26 0.10
CA ASP A 62 7.01 -2.88 1.38
C ASP A 62 8.26 -2.96 2.28
N ILE A 63 8.22 -2.31 3.43
CA ILE A 63 9.24 -2.39 4.47
C ILE A 63 8.77 -3.39 5.53
N LYS A 64 9.38 -4.57 5.56
CA LYS A 64 8.93 -5.70 6.37
C LYS A 64 9.35 -5.53 7.84
N PRO A 65 8.57 -6.03 8.82
CA PRO A 65 8.83 -5.83 10.25
C PRO A 65 10.23 -6.26 10.71
N ASN A 66 10.80 -7.31 10.12
CA ASN A 66 12.10 -7.84 10.47
C ASN A 66 13.29 -7.03 9.91
N ASN A 67 13.06 -6.01 9.09
CA ASN A 67 14.17 -5.22 8.56
C ASN A 67 14.79 -4.32 9.65
N PRO A 68 16.14 -4.20 9.71
CA PRO A 68 16.81 -3.24 10.60
C PRO A 68 16.68 -1.81 10.05
N PRO A 69 15.92 -0.91 10.71
CA PRO A 69 15.52 0.38 10.14
C PRO A 69 16.69 1.26 9.66
N GLU A 70 17.68 1.49 10.51
CA GLU A 70 18.80 2.41 10.26
C GLU A 70 19.67 1.90 9.14
N ARG A 71 19.98 0.60 9.15
CA ARG A 71 20.76 -0.05 8.08
C ARG A 71 20.01 0.00 6.76
N LEU A 72 18.71 -0.35 6.77
CA LEU A 72 17.88 -0.36 5.57
C LEU A 72 17.83 1.03 4.92
N PHE A 73 17.43 2.05 5.69
CA PHE A 73 17.28 3.40 5.16
C PHE A 73 18.61 4.04 4.77
N SER A 74 19.72 3.70 5.45
CA SER A 74 21.05 4.16 5.03
C SER A 74 21.45 3.59 3.67
N ILE A 75 21.18 2.29 3.44
CA ILE A 75 21.44 1.65 2.14
C ILE A 75 20.54 2.26 1.06
N MET A 76 19.25 2.42 1.35
CA MET A 76 18.30 3.05 0.41
C MET A 76 18.72 4.48 0.09
N HIS A 77 19.10 5.28 1.09
CA HIS A 77 19.58 6.65 0.89
C HIS A 77 20.76 6.66 -0.08
N LYS A 78 21.77 5.83 0.18
CA LYS A 78 22.96 5.68 -0.67
C LYS A 78 22.59 5.31 -2.12
N SER A 79 21.62 4.43 -2.32
CA SER A 79 21.14 4.04 -3.65
C SER A 79 20.39 5.18 -4.36
N ILE A 80 19.48 5.84 -3.66
CA ILE A 80 18.64 6.92 -4.20
C ILE A 80 19.49 8.16 -4.52
N SER A 81 20.43 8.51 -3.66
CA SER A 81 21.25 9.72 -3.79
C SER A 81 22.30 9.64 -4.92
N LYS A 82 22.48 8.47 -5.55
CA LYS A 82 23.32 8.32 -6.76
C LYS A 82 22.75 9.09 -7.96
N TYR A 83 21.44 9.29 -8.00
CA TYR A 83 20.78 9.95 -9.12
C TYR A 83 20.81 11.47 -8.95
N THR A 84 21.23 12.18 -10.00
CA THR A 84 21.14 13.65 -10.05
C THR A 84 19.68 14.08 -9.90
N ASP A 85 19.43 15.11 -9.10
CA ASP A 85 18.09 15.65 -8.86
C ASP A 85 17.08 14.61 -8.31
N TYR A 86 17.57 13.61 -7.57
CA TYR A 86 16.71 12.56 -7.00
C TYR A 86 15.58 13.15 -6.14
N LYS A 87 15.79 14.29 -5.48
CA LYS A 87 14.78 14.93 -4.61
C LYS A 87 13.53 15.35 -5.36
N ASN A 88 13.64 15.75 -6.63
CA ASN A 88 12.51 16.19 -7.45
C ASN A 88 12.05 15.11 -8.42
N ARG A 89 12.96 14.28 -8.93
CA ARG A 89 12.65 13.29 -9.97
C ARG A 89 12.36 11.89 -9.47
N LEU A 90 12.91 11.50 -8.32
CA LEU A 90 12.81 10.12 -7.82
C LEU A 90 12.03 10.04 -6.51
N ALA A 91 12.45 10.80 -5.50
CA ALA A 91 11.87 10.80 -4.16
C ALA A 91 10.34 10.97 -4.12
N PRO A 92 9.70 11.88 -4.89
CA PRO A 92 8.24 12.04 -4.87
C PRO A 92 7.47 10.82 -5.40
N ARG A 93 8.17 9.90 -6.07
CA ARG A 93 7.62 8.66 -6.63
C ARG A 93 7.84 7.47 -5.71
N LEU A 94 8.65 7.57 -4.66
CA LEU A 94 8.89 6.49 -3.70
C LEU A 94 7.89 6.53 -2.56
N ILE A 95 7.08 5.49 -2.44
CA ILE A 95 6.10 5.29 -1.36
C ILE A 95 6.58 4.12 -0.51
N LEU A 96 6.95 4.36 0.74
CA LEU A 96 7.48 3.34 1.64
C LEU A 96 6.38 2.85 2.58
N GLY A 97 5.83 1.67 2.30
CA GLY A 97 4.83 0.99 3.11
C GLY A 97 5.44 0.38 4.35
N LEU A 98 5.14 0.98 5.52
CA LEU A 98 5.65 0.57 6.82
C LEU A 98 4.64 -0.34 7.53
N TRP A 99 5.03 -1.60 7.72
CA TRP A 99 4.25 -2.55 8.53
C TRP A 99 4.35 -2.27 10.04
N HIS A 100 5.36 -1.50 10.49
CA HIS A 100 5.63 -1.31 11.92
C HIS A 100 5.99 0.16 12.26
N PRO A 101 5.49 0.74 13.37
CA PRO A 101 5.78 2.13 13.75
C PRO A 101 7.27 2.46 13.97
N LYS A 102 8.08 1.46 14.38
CA LYS A 102 9.53 1.62 14.59
C LYS A 102 10.29 2.25 13.42
N PHE A 103 9.76 2.14 12.21
CA PHE A 103 10.41 2.68 11.01
C PHE A 103 10.21 4.19 10.85
N ILE A 104 9.23 4.79 11.53
CA ILE A 104 8.87 6.20 11.36
C ILE A 104 10.06 7.10 11.69
N GLU A 105 10.64 6.95 12.87
CA GLU A 105 11.69 7.86 13.35
C GLU A 105 13.01 7.71 12.55
N PRO A 106 13.52 6.48 12.29
CA PRO A 106 14.68 6.30 11.42
C PRO A 106 14.45 6.81 9.99
N ALA A 107 13.24 6.66 9.44
CA ALA A 107 12.92 7.17 8.10
C ALA A 107 12.97 8.71 8.07
N LYS A 108 12.42 9.39 9.08
CA LYS A 108 12.52 10.85 9.19
C LYS A 108 13.96 11.33 9.23
N ASN A 109 14.82 10.63 9.97
CA ASN A 109 16.20 11.06 10.18
C ASN A 109 17.10 10.80 8.98
N ILE A 110 16.91 9.67 8.27
CA ILE A 110 17.84 9.19 7.24
C ILE A 110 17.33 9.49 5.82
N ILE A 111 16.02 9.39 5.59
CA ILE A 111 15.39 9.57 4.28
C ILE A 111 14.17 10.51 4.34
N PRO A 112 14.31 11.74 4.87
CA PRO A 112 13.20 12.68 5.13
C PRO A 112 12.39 13.09 3.88
N TYR A 113 12.91 12.81 2.69
CA TYR A 113 12.30 13.14 1.41
C TYR A 113 11.35 12.06 0.88
N ALA A 114 11.38 10.84 1.43
CA ALA A 114 10.52 9.75 0.96
C ALA A 114 9.09 9.92 1.49
N HIS A 115 8.09 9.53 0.69
CA HIS A 115 6.72 9.45 1.18
C HIS A 115 6.53 8.16 1.98
N LEU A 116 6.09 8.28 3.24
CA LEU A 116 5.78 7.11 4.05
C LEU A 116 4.31 6.77 3.92
N ALA A 117 4.01 5.48 3.88
CA ALA A 117 2.68 4.92 4.02
C ALA A 117 2.65 3.96 5.20
N HIS A 118 1.53 3.87 5.91
CA HIS A 118 1.28 2.71 6.76
C HIS A 118 0.73 1.59 5.89
N ILE A 119 1.18 0.35 6.10
CA ILE A 119 0.49 -0.83 5.55
C ILE A 119 -0.03 -1.68 6.71
N GLY A 120 -1.32 -2.02 6.66
CA GLY A 120 -1.86 -2.99 7.59
C GLY A 120 -3.35 -3.30 7.51
N MET A 121 -3.86 -4.05 8.47
CA MET A 121 -5.25 -4.50 8.57
C MET A 121 -6.00 -3.86 9.74
N SER A 122 -5.28 -3.37 10.76
CA SER A 122 -5.87 -2.72 11.93
C SER A 122 -6.10 -1.22 11.74
N THR A 123 -7.37 -0.81 11.58
CA THR A 123 -7.76 0.61 11.59
C THR A 123 -7.40 1.30 12.90
N SER A 124 -7.45 0.57 14.02
CA SER A 124 -7.08 1.08 15.35
C SER A 124 -5.58 1.40 15.43
N LEU A 125 -4.71 0.50 14.96
CA LEU A 125 -3.27 0.72 14.94
C LEU A 125 -2.90 1.88 14.01
N ALA A 126 -3.53 1.95 12.84
CA ALA A 126 -3.38 3.04 11.89
C ALA A 126 -3.71 4.39 12.56
N ARG A 127 -4.86 4.46 13.25
CA ARG A 127 -5.30 5.64 14.02
C ARG A 127 -4.32 6.03 15.13
N SER A 128 -3.78 5.08 15.88
CA SER A 128 -2.96 5.42 17.05
C SER A 128 -1.53 5.82 16.69
N HIS A 129 -0.90 5.20 15.67
CA HIS A 129 0.54 5.41 15.41
C HIS A 129 0.86 6.14 14.10
N PHE A 130 -0.04 6.09 13.13
CA PHE A 130 0.21 6.63 11.79
C PHE A 130 -0.68 7.83 11.47
N PHE A 131 -1.65 8.08 12.34
CA PHE A 131 -2.55 9.22 12.33
C PHE A 131 -2.06 10.28 13.33
N LEU A 132 -0.95 10.94 13.01
CA LEU A 132 -0.49 12.06 13.85
C LEU A 132 -1.34 13.30 13.55
N ARG A 133 -2.09 13.73 14.58
CA ARG A 133 -3.02 14.85 14.51
C ARG A 133 -2.28 16.18 14.44
N HIS A 134 -2.68 16.99 13.48
CA HIS A 134 -2.37 18.41 13.30
C HIS A 134 -2.72 19.25 14.53
N LEU A 135 -1.84 19.33 15.53
CA LEU A 135 -2.01 20.29 16.63
C LEU A 135 -0.78 21.12 16.98
N LEU A 136 0.33 20.96 16.26
CA LEU A 136 1.47 21.88 16.32
C LEU A 136 1.94 22.20 14.91
N ILE A 137 2.08 23.50 14.64
CA ILE A 137 2.26 24.14 13.33
C ILE A 137 3.55 23.69 12.59
N GLU A 138 4.42 22.89 13.22
CA GLU A 138 5.68 22.45 12.61
C GLU A 138 5.87 20.92 12.51
N PHE A 139 4.89 20.10 12.91
CA PHE A 139 5.01 18.66 12.68
C PHE A 139 4.67 18.33 11.23
N LYS A 140 5.69 18.12 10.40
CA LYS A 140 5.50 17.49 9.08
C LYS A 140 4.88 16.12 9.32
N ASP A 141 3.62 15.97 8.94
CA ASP A 141 3.01 14.66 8.89
C ASP A 141 3.77 13.81 7.84
N HIS A 142 4.61 12.90 8.29
CA HIS A 142 5.51 12.12 7.42
C HIS A 142 4.81 10.91 6.78
N VAL A 143 3.70 10.45 7.34
CA VAL A 143 2.93 9.31 6.82
C VAL A 143 1.72 9.83 6.06
N LYS A 144 1.82 9.94 4.74
CA LYS A 144 0.79 10.59 3.91
C LYS A 144 -0.33 9.67 3.47
N VAL A 145 -0.07 8.36 3.47
CA VAL A 145 -0.97 7.35 2.91
C VAL A 145 -1.19 6.22 3.90
N LEU A 146 -2.42 5.72 3.99
CA LEU A 146 -2.77 4.52 4.76
C LEU A 146 -3.19 3.43 3.77
N SER A 147 -2.33 2.44 3.58
CA SER A 147 -2.50 1.28 2.71
C SER A 147 -3.15 0.15 3.51
N MET A 148 -4.47 0.02 3.43
CA MET A 148 -5.23 -0.87 4.28
C MET A 148 -5.71 -2.13 3.55
N SER A 149 -5.84 -3.23 4.28
CA SER A 149 -6.54 -4.40 3.73
C SER A 149 -7.97 -4.03 3.33
N PHE A 150 -8.40 -4.41 2.14
CA PHE A 150 -9.74 -4.11 1.63
C PHE A 150 -10.85 -4.53 2.62
N SER A 151 -10.76 -5.74 3.16
CA SER A 151 -11.80 -6.26 4.06
C SER A 151 -11.92 -5.45 5.36
N SER A 152 -10.81 -4.87 5.86
CA SER A 152 -10.83 -4.02 7.05
C SER A 152 -11.68 -2.76 6.88
N LEU A 153 -11.89 -2.33 5.63
CA LEU A 153 -12.61 -1.10 5.28
C LEU A 153 -14.09 -1.30 4.97
N ILE A 154 -14.56 -2.56 4.85
CA ILE A 154 -15.96 -2.87 4.51
C ILE A 154 -16.93 -2.52 5.64
N SER A 155 -16.52 -2.75 6.88
CA SER A 155 -17.38 -2.52 8.05
C SER A 155 -17.69 -1.02 8.27
N SER A 156 -18.69 -0.73 9.09
CA SER A 156 -19.02 0.66 9.45
C SER A 156 -17.85 1.42 10.09
N ASP A 157 -17.01 0.76 10.91
CA ASP A 157 -15.78 1.35 11.43
C ASP A 157 -14.76 1.65 10.32
N GLY A 158 -14.67 0.76 9.32
CA GLY A 158 -13.85 0.94 8.14
C GLY A 158 -14.29 2.14 7.28
N GLN A 159 -15.60 2.28 7.04
CA GLN A 159 -16.14 3.44 6.34
C GLN A 159 -15.96 4.74 7.14
N ALA A 160 -16.10 4.69 8.47
CA ALA A 160 -15.79 5.82 9.34
C ALA A 160 -14.30 6.20 9.29
N PHE A 161 -13.40 5.21 9.23
CA PHE A 161 -11.97 5.42 9.03
C PHE A 161 -11.67 6.12 7.69
N LEU A 162 -12.28 5.68 6.58
CA LEU A 162 -12.12 6.34 5.28
C LEU A 162 -12.58 7.80 5.30
N LYS A 163 -13.72 8.07 5.95
CA LYS A 163 -14.22 9.44 6.16
C LYS A 163 -13.21 10.28 6.95
N GLN A 164 -12.66 9.72 8.04
CA GLN A 164 -11.65 10.38 8.86
C GLN A 164 -10.37 10.69 8.05
N CYS A 165 -9.91 9.76 7.21
CA CYS A 165 -8.78 9.97 6.31
C CYS A 165 -9.03 11.15 5.36
N LYS A 166 -10.22 11.19 4.73
CA LYS A 166 -10.63 12.29 3.85
C LYS A 166 -10.64 13.63 4.57
N GLU A 167 -11.26 13.69 5.75
CA GLU A 167 -11.32 14.90 6.60
C GLU A 167 -9.93 15.37 7.06
N SER A 168 -8.96 14.45 7.14
CA SER A 168 -7.58 14.73 7.58
C SER A 168 -6.58 14.82 6.41
N HIS A 169 -7.06 14.86 5.17
CA HIS A 169 -6.23 14.88 3.96
C HIS A 169 -5.17 13.76 3.88
N LYS A 170 -5.49 12.59 4.45
CA LYS A 170 -4.69 11.36 4.33
C LYS A 170 -5.13 10.60 3.09
N GLY A 171 -4.17 10.19 2.27
CA GLY A 171 -4.45 9.29 1.16
C GLY A 171 -4.74 7.88 1.64
N VAL A 172 -5.49 7.11 0.88
CA VAL A 172 -5.80 5.70 1.18
C VAL A 172 -5.46 4.82 -0.02
N MET A 173 -4.75 3.73 0.21
CA MET A 173 -4.61 2.64 -0.76
C MET A 173 -5.24 1.37 -0.21
N VAL A 174 -5.66 0.45 -1.07
CA VAL A 174 -6.29 -0.81 -0.63
C VAL A 174 -5.67 -2.03 -1.28
N TRP A 175 -5.55 -3.11 -0.52
CA TRP A 175 -4.88 -4.33 -0.95
C TRP A 175 -5.47 -5.60 -0.30
N THR A 176 -5.18 -6.80 -0.79
CA THR A 176 -4.89 -7.09 -2.20
C THR A 176 -6.23 -7.34 -2.88
N VAL A 177 -6.55 -6.56 -3.91
CA VAL A 177 -7.86 -6.57 -4.55
C VAL A 177 -7.72 -7.18 -5.94
N ASN A 178 -8.06 -8.45 -6.07
CA ASN A 178 -7.85 -9.20 -7.32
C ASN A 178 -9.14 -9.56 -8.06
N ASN A 179 -10.30 -9.52 -7.41
CA ASN A 179 -11.58 -9.82 -8.06
C ASN A 179 -12.33 -8.54 -8.45
N ARG A 180 -13.15 -8.65 -9.50
CA ARG A 180 -13.93 -7.54 -10.05
C ARG A 180 -14.80 -6.84 -9.00
N SER A 181 -15.57 -7.60 -8.22
CA SER A 181 -16.51 -7.02 -7.27
C SER A 181 -15.80 -6.13 -6.25
N GLU A 182 -14.64 -6.53 -5.72
CA GLU A 182 -13.85 -5.68 -4.84
C GLU A 182 -13.23 -4.47 -5.56
N MET A 183 -12.75 -4.65 -6.80
CA MET A 183 -12.22 -3.53 -7.58
C MET A 183 -13.29 -2.47 -7.86
N VAL A 184 -14.50 -2.90 -8.23
CA VAL A 184 -15.66 -2.04 -8.44
C VAL A 184 -16.00 -1.32 -7.15
N GLU A 185 -16.12 -2.04 -6.03
CA GLU A 185 -16.45 -1.44 -4.73
C GLU A 185 -15.42 -0.39 -4.32
N ALA A 186 -14.13 -0.73 -4.35
CA ALA A 186 -13.04 0.18 -4.01
C ALA A 186 -12.95 1.37 -4.97
N SER A 187 -13.36 1.21 -6.23
CA SER A 187 -13.34 2.28 -7.24
C SER A 187 -14.52 3.26 -7.08
N LYS A 188 -15.49 2.99 -6.21
CA LYS A 188 -16.59 3.92 -5.92
C LYS A 188 -16.04 5.22 -5.31
N VAL A 189 -16.20 6.31 -6.05
CA VAL A 189 -15.66 7.62 -5.68
C VAL A 189 -16.60 8.34 -4.72
N SER A 190 -16.04 8.92 -3.65
CA SER A 190 -16.69 9.98 -2.89
C SER A 190 -16.57 11.28 -3.69
N GLU A 191 -17.64 11.68 -4.39
CA GLU A 191 -17.82 12.93 -5.15
C GLU A 191 -16.63 13.92 -5.06
N ARG A 192 -15.68 13.83 -6.00
CA ARG A 192 -14.73 14.92 -6.30
C ARG A 192 -15.19 15.77 -7.48
N LEU A 193 -16.44 15.60 -7.90
CA LEU A 193 -17.11 16.43 -8.89
C LEU A 193 -18.47 16.84 -8.32
N ASN A 194 -18.60 18.12 -8.02
CA ASN A 194 -19.84 18.85 -7.77
C ASN A 194 -20.96 18.42 -8.73
N MET A 195 -21.80 17.46 -8.36
CA MET A 195 -23.18 17.29 -8.84
C MET A 195 -23.82 16.28 -7.89
N GLY A 196 -24.69 16.77 -7.01
CA GLY A 196 -25.32 15.95 -5.99
C GLY A 196 -26.16 14.79 -6.54
N PHE A 197 -26.47 13.88 -5.63
CA PHE A 197 -27.38 12.72 -5.75
C PHE A 197 -26.75 11.36 -6.10
N VAL A 198 -25.60 11.00 -5.51
CA VAL A 198 -25.28 9.58 -5.33
C VAL A 198 -25.22 9.20 -3.84
N ASN A 199 -26.38 8.80 -3.30
CA ASN A 199 -26.51 8.16 -1.99
C ASN A 199 -26.01 6.69 -2.05
N SER A 200 -24.74 6.47 -2.36
CA SER A 200 -24.09 5.20 -2.03
C SER A 200 -23.69 5.25 -0.56
N ALA A 201 -24.21 4.30 0.24
CA ALA A 201 -23.87 4.17 1.67
C ALA A 201 -22.37 3.93 1.91
N ASN A 202 -21.64 3.46 0.89
CA ASN A 202 -20.20 3.25 0.91
C ASN A 202 -19.53 4.22 -0.06
N GLN A 203 -18.66 5.09 0.46
CA GLN A 203 -17.90 6.04 -0.34
C GLN A 203 -16.42 5.80 -0.09
N TRP A 204 -15.80 5.00 -0.95
CA TRP A 204 -14.44 4.51 -0.72
C TRP A 204 -13.40 5.60 -0.94
N GLY A 205 -13.48 6.28 -2.08
CA GLY A 205 -12.62 7.44 -2.37
C GLY A 205 -11.12 7.15 -2.22
N VAL A 206 -10.68 5.91 -2.47
CA VAL A 206 -9.29 5.48 -2.32
C VAL A 206 -8.44 6.00 -3.47
N ASP A 207 -7.18 6.31 -3.19
CA ASP A 207 -6.20 6.87 -4.13
C ASP A 207 -5.46 5.78 -4.92
N GLY A 208 -5.55 4.51 -4.51
CA GLY A 208 -4.90 3.41 -5.20
C GLY A 208 -5.41 2.03 -4.80
N ILE A 209 -5.33 1.10 -5.74
CA ILE A 209 -5.64 -0.32 -5.53
C ILE A 209 -4.38 -1.13 -5.85
N ILE A 210 -3.95 -1.98 -4.93
CA ILE A 210 -2.88 -2.95 -5.13
C ILE A 210 -3.52 -4.26 -5.59
N THR A 211 -3.13 -4.70 -6.78
CA THR A 211 -3.71 -5.84 -7.47
C THR A 211 -2.67 -6.58 -8.29
N ASP A 212 -2.83 -7.89 -8.39
CA ASP A 212 -2.09 -8.72 -9.35
C ASP A 212 -2.69 -8.59 -10.77
N GLU A 213 -3.95 -8.15 -10.87
CA GLU A 213 -4.73 -8.06 -12.11
C GLU A 213 -4.67 -6.65 -12.73
N THR A 214 -3.44 -6.13 -12.90
CA THR A 214 -3.19 -4.73 -13.29
C THR A 214 -3.83 -4.32 -14.63
N LYS A 215 -3.70 -5.17 -15.66
CA LYS A 215 -4.30 -4.92 -17.00
C LYS A 215 -5.81 -4.80 -16.91
N TYR A 216 -6.43 -5.69 -16.13
CA TYR A 216 -7.86 -5.70 -15.93
C TYR A 216 -8.33 -4.47 -15.17
N PHE A 217 -7.64 -4.10 -14.09
CA PHE A 217 -7.96 -2.91 -13.31
C PHE A 217 -7.83 -1.62 -14.13
N VAL A 218 -6.77 -1.48 -14.95
CA VAL A 218 -6.61 -0.33 -15.86
C VAL A 218 -7.77 -0.25 -16.86
N GLN A 219 -8.25 -1.38 -17.39
CA GLN A 219 -9.41 -1.38 -18.27
C GLN A 219 -10.68 -0.98 -17.53
N LEU A 220 -10.95 -1.57 -16.36
CA LEU A 220 -12.09 -1.19 -15.51
C LEU A 220 -12.12 0.31 -15.22
N ARG A 221 -10.97 0.91 -14.90
CA ARG A 221 -10.85 2.35 -14.67
C ARG A 221 -11.21 3.17 -15.91
N LYS A 222 -10.78 2.75 -17.09
CA LYS A 222 -11.16 3.40 -18.36
C LYS A 222 -12.66 3.29 -18.61
N ASP A 223 -13.25 2.13 -18.38
CA ASP A 223 -14.69 1.89 -18.56
C ASP A 223 -15.52 2.73 -17.59
N MET A 224 -15.02 2.96 -16.37
CA MET A 224 -15.62 3.84 -15.36
C MET A 224 -15.38 5.34 -15.63
N GLU A 225 -14.35 5.70 -16.40
CA GLU A 225 -14.00 7.09 -16.74
C GLU A 225 -14.58 7.54 -18.10
N SER A 226 -14.91 6.62 -19.00
CA SER A 226 -15.44 6.93 -20.33
C SER A 226 -16.79 7.62 -20.23
N ARG A 227 -16.77 8.95 -20.43
CA ARG A 227 -17.96 9.78 -20.59
C ARG A 227 -18.23 10.03 -22.07
N PRO A 228 -19.36 9.59 -22.63
CA PRO A 228 -20.08 10.44 -23.56
C PRO A 228 -20.65 11.62 -22.76
N LEU A 229 -20.63 12.83 -23.33
CA LEU A 229 -21.23 14.07 -22.79
C LEU A 229 -22.75 13.98 -22.55
N THR A 230 -23.33 12.80 -22.76
CA THR A 230 -24.74 12.49 -22.62
C THR A 230 -24.84 11.10 -22.00
N ILE A 231 -25.31 11.06 -20.75
CA ILE A 231 -25.79 9.89 -20.00
C ILE A 231 -24.71 9.13 -19.22
N SER A 232 -24.96 9.02 -17.93
CA SER A 232 -24.20 8.35 -16.88
C SER A 232 -24.20 6.80 -16.97
N SER A 233 -24.33 6.20 -18.15
CA SER A 233 -24.69 4.78 -18.27
C SER A 233 -23.63 3.81 -17.76
N ASP A 234 -22.35 4.02 -18.06
CA ASP A 234 -21.34 2.97 -17.86
C ASP A 234 -20.78 2.99 -16.43
N PHE A 235 -20.51 4.18 -15.88
CA PHE A 235 -20.11 4.31 -14.47
C PHE A 235 -21.23 3.86 -13.52
N ASP A 236 -22.47 4.27 -13.75
CA ASP A 236 -23.59 3.89 -12.87
C ASP A 236 -23.86 2.38 -13.01
N ALA A 237 -23.83 1.81 -14.22
CA ALA A 237 -24.00 0.37 -14.40
C ALA A 237 -22.92 -0.43 -13.66
N ILE A 238 -21.64 -0.07 -13.87
CA ILE A 238 -20.51 -0.74 -13.24
C ILE A 238 -20.54 -0.56 -11.72
N SER A 239 -20.76 0.66 -11.23
CA SER A 239 -20.82 0.95 -9.79
C SER A 239 -21.96 0.23 -9.08
N ASN A 240 -23.06 -0.06 -9.79
CA ASN A 240 -24.21 -0.79 -9.26
C ASN A 240 -24.11 -2.31 -9.45
N GLU A 241 -23.02 -2.86 -10.01
CA GLU A 241 -22.82 -4.32 -10.11
C GLU A 241 -22.85 -4.98 -8.73
N ASN A 242 -22.31 -4.30 -7.72
CA ASN A 242 -22.40 -4.73 -6.34
C ASN A 242 -23.70 -4.19 -5.72
N GLY A 243 -24.61 -5.12 -5.38
CA GLY A 243 -25.82 -4.78 -4.64
C GLY A 243 -25.53 -4.41 -3.17
N LEU A 244 -26.57 -3.93 -2.48
CA LEU A 244 -26.50 -3.53 -1.06
C LEU A 244 -25.99 -4.64 -0.14
N LEU A 245 -26.14 -5.90 -0.53
CA LEU A 245 -25.69 -7.06 0.25
C LEU A 245 -24.21 -7.41 0.06
N PHE A 246 -23.44 -6.64 -0.74
CA PHE A 246 -22.02 -6.90 -0.97
C PHE A 246 -21.19 -7.05 0.32
N PRO A 247 -21.36 -6.22 1.37
CA PRO A 247 -20.66 -6.41 2.65
C PRO A 247 -20.91 -7.77 3.33
N TRP A 248 -22.01 -8.45 2.98
CA TRP A 248 -22.38 -9.77 3.50
C TRP A 248 -22.16 -10.90 2.49
N SER A 249 -21.61 -10.59 1.31
CA SER A 249 -21.39 -11.58 0.24
C SER A 249 -20.26 -12.57 0.54
N SER A 250 -19.42 -12.30 1.55
CA SER A 250 -18.31 -13.17 1.91
C SER A 250 -17.98 -13.06 3.39
N LEU A 251 -17.62 -14.20 4.01
CA LEU A 251 -17.17 -14.26 5.39
C LEU A 251 -15.92 -13.40 5.63
N LYS A 252 -15.08 -13.16 4.62
CA LYS A 252 -13.89 -12.31 4.76
C LYS A 252 -14.20 -10.86 5.13
N TYR A 253 -15.44 -10.40 4.92
CA TYR A 253 -15.90 -9.06 5.28
C TYR A 253 -16.53 -9.00 6.67
N TYR A 254 -16.74 -10.16 7.31
CA TYR A 254 -17.38 -10.23 8.61
C TYR A 254 -16.46 -9.68 9.70
N LYS A 255 -16.97 -8.72 10.48
CA LYS A 255 -16.16 -7.94 11.43
C LYS A 255 -15.34 -8.79 12.43
N PRO A 256 -15.87 -9.86 13.04
CA PRO A 256 -15.05 -10.74 13.88
C PRO A 256 -13.85 -11.37 13.15
N LEU A 257 -13.98 -11.69 11.86
CA LEU A 257 -12.90 -12.26 11.07
C LEU A 257 -11.87 -11.20 10.66
N THR A 258 -12.30 -9.98 10.36
CA THR A 258 -11.37 -8.87 10.09
C THR A 258 -10.63 -8.43 11.36
N ASP A 259 -11.30 -8.45 12.51
CA ASP A 259 -10.68 -8.19 13.82
C ASP A 259 -9.67 -9.26 14.20
N LEU A 260 -9.99 -10.54 13.95
CA LEU A 260 -9.05 -11.64 14.15
C LEU A 260 -7.83 -11.48 13.22
N ALA A 261 -8.03 -11.13 11.95
CA ALA A 261 -6.93 -10.88 11.02
C ALA A 261 -6.03 -9.73 11.49
N ALA A 262 -6.62 -8.61 11.92
CA ALA A 262 -5.90 -7.47 12.49
C ALA A 262 -5.14 -7.85 13.78
N TYR A 263 -5.73 -8.67 14.64
CA TYR A 263 -5.06 -9.18 15.83
C TYR A 263 -3.84 -10.06 15.50
N LEU A 264 -4.01 -10.99 14.55
CA LEU A 264 -2.93 -11.88 14.10
C LEU A 264 -1.81 -11.09 13.41
N GLU A 265 -2.15 -10.08 12.60
CA GLU A 265 -1.19 -9.13 12.06
C GLU A 265 -0.39 -8.46 13.18
N ILE A 266 -1.06 -7.84 14.17
CA ILE A 266 -0.39 -7.15 15.27
C ILE A 266 0.57 -8.09 16.00
N LYS A 267 0.15 -9.34 16.25
CA LYS A 267 1.03 -10.37 16.83
C LYS A 267 2.22 -10.68 15.94
N PHE A 268 2.02 -10.83 14.64
CA PHE A 268 3.08 -11.11 13.68
C PHE A 268 4.10 -9.96 13.61
N ILE A 269 3.64 -8.72 13.45
CA ILE A 269 4.54 -7.56 13.37
C ILE A 269 5.23 -7.29 14.71
N THR A 270 4.61 -7.64 15.84
CA THR A 270 5.25 -7.54 17.17
C THR A 270 6.35 -8.58 17.33
N LEU A 271 6.08 -9.83 16.92
CA LEU A 271 7.04 -10.93 16.99
C LEU A 271 8.32 -10.64 16.18
N HIS A 272 8.16 -10.07 14.99
CA HIS A 272 9.29 -9.83 14.07
C HIS A 272 9.84 -8.40 14.16
N GLY A 273 9.04 -7.45 14.62
CA GLY A 273 9.35 -6.03 14.67
C GLY A 273 9.84 -5.54 16.03
N GLY A 274 9.50 -6.23 17.12
CA GLY A 274 9.64 -5.74 18.49
C GLY A 274 8.30 -5.26 19.06
N GLN A 275 8.29 -4.88 20.34
CA GLN A 275 7.06 -4.36 20.95
C GLN A 275 6.62 -3.05 20.30
N ILE A 276 5.31 -2.92 20.06
CA ILE A 276 4.70 -1.65 19.67
C ILE A 276 4.50 -0.84 20.95
N GLU A 277 5.35 0.16 21.15
CA GLU A 277 5.19 1.11 22.26
C GLU A 277 3.85 1.84 22.14
N ARG A 278 3.27 2.24 23.27
CA ARG A 278 2.05 3.06 23.26
C ARG A 278 2.34 4.35 22.50
N ALA A 279 1.39 4.77 21.67
CA ALA A 279 1.51 6.05 20.98
C ALA A 279 1.69 7.16 22.01
N SER A 280 2.73 7.98 21.84
CA SER A 280 2.89 9.21 22.61
C SER A 280 1.67 10.08 22.30
N THR A 281 0.79 10.24 23.28
CA THR A 281 -0.42 11.07 23.21
C THR A 281 -0.10 12.53 22.95
#